data_AF-A0A8H7LBI5-F1
#
_entry.id   AF-A0A8H7LBI5-F1
#
_cell.length_a   1.000
_cell.length_b   1.000
_cell.length_c   1.000
_cell.angle_alpha   90.00
_cell.angle_beta   90.00
_cell.angle_gamma   90.00
#
_symmetry.space_group_name_H-M   'P 1'
#
loop_
_entity.id
_entity.type
_entity.pdbx_description
1 polymer ?
#
loop_
_entity_poly.entity_id
_entity_poly.type
_entity_poly.pdbx_seq_one_letter_code
_entity_poly.pdbx_strand_id
1 'polypeptide(L)'
;MFLSMDEFVKIAESIGQELNGITACVKNTPLEDSFILKQLRFVILTYTAHVEATGYLHYYDLNTTSQQLLRSIIRLNLYLLSLHDSSGAPLIVGHENTLSRSHAFLKIWGNLFQKLTDLPFGMKFLFDSHYLRAQNTILYLEKSVSKSR
;
A
#
# COMPACT_ATOMS: atom_id res chain seq x y z
N MET A 1 -0.49 6.52 21.85
CA MET A 1 0.28 7.76 21.62
C MET A 1 0.57 7.82 20.13
N PHE A 2 -0.04 8.74 19.40
CA PHE A 2 0.21 8.90 17.97
C PHE A 2 1.42 9.83 17.80
N LEU A 3 2.36 9.44 16.93
CA LEU A 3 3.50 10.29 16.57
C LEU A 3 3.00 11.59 15.94
N SER A 4 3.64 12.72 16.27
CA SER A 4 3.46 13.95 15.50
C SER A 4 3.99 13.78 14.08
N MET A 5 3.55 14.63 13.15
CA MET A 5 4.01 14.57 11.76
C MET A 5 5.54 14.75 11.66
N ASP A 6 6.11 15.65 12.45
CA ASP A 6 7.56 15.89 12.46
C ASP A 6 8.34 14.70 13.01
N GLU A 7 7.81 14.01 14.03
CA GLU A 7 8.40 12.77 14.54
C GLU A 7 8.31 11.64 13.51
N PHE A 8 7.18 11.52 12.82
CA PHE A 8 7.01 10.53 11.75
C PHE A 8 7.98 10.78 10.59
N VAL A 9 8.12 12.03 10.13
CA VAL A 9 9.05 12.39 9.05
C VAL A 9 10.48 12.02 9.42
N LYS A 10 10.93 12.36 10.64
CA LYS A 10 12.28 11.98 11.12
C LYS A 10 12.49 10.47 11.15
N ILE A 11 11.51 9.72 11.63
CA ILE A 11 11.58 8.25 11.66
C ILE A 11 11.62 7.68 10.25
N ALA A 12 10.78 8.20 9.34
CA ALA A 12 10.76 7.77 7.95
C ALA A 12 12.12 8.04 7.27
N GLU A 13 12.70 9.23 7.44
CA GLU A 13 14.02 9.56 6.90
C GLU A 13 15.11 8.62 7.41
N SER A 14 15.12 8.32 8.72
CA SER A 14 16.06 7.36 9.32
C SER A 14 15.92 5.97 8.68
N ILE A 15 14.69 5.45 8.58
CA ILE A 15 14.41 4.15 7.95
C ILE A 15 14.85 4.17 6.48
N GLY A 16 14.60 5.25 5.75
CA GLY A 16 15.03 5.42 4.36
C GLY A 16 16.55 5.35 4.20
N GLN A 17 17.30 5.97 5.11
CA GLN A 17 18.77 5.89 5.12
C GLN A 17 19.27 4.47 5.38
N GLU A 18 18.69 3.77 6.36
CA GLU A 18 19.03 2.38 6.65
C GLU A 18 18.75 1.47 5.45
N LEU A 19 17.58 1.61 4.81
CA LEU A 19 17.22 0.84 3.62
C LEU A 19 18.15 1.10 2.44
N ASN A 20 18.61 2.35 2.27
CA ASN A 20 19.62 2.68 1.25
C ASN A 20 20.95 1.98 1.53
N GLY A 21 21.39 1.96 2.80
CA GLY A 21 22.60 1.24 3.21
C GLY A 21 22.51 -0.27 2.96
N ILE A 22 21.40 -0.89 3.35
CA ILE A 22 21.14 -2.31 3.10
C ILE A 22 21.09 -2.60 1.60
N THR A 23 20.43 -1.75 0.81
CA THR A 23 20.33 -1.91 -0.64
C THR A 23 21.70 -1.83 -1.32
N ALA A 24 22.57 -0.92 -0.89
CA ALA A 24 23.94 -0.82 -1.39
C ALA A 24 24.76 -2.07 -1.04
N CYS A 25 24.64 -2.58 0.19
CA CYS A 25 25.31 -3.80 0.64
C CYS A 25 24.89 -5.02 -0.20
N VAL A 26 23.59 -5.19 -0.41
CA VAL A 26 23.01 -6.28 -1.21
C VAL A 26 23.45 -6.21 -2.68
N LYS A 27 23.53 -5.00 -3.27
CA LYS A 27 24.01 -4.82 -4.66
C LYS A 27 25.48 -5.17 -4.85
N ASN A 28 26.31 -4.95 -3.83
CA ASN A 28 27.75 -5.20 -3.88
C ASN A 28 28.14 -6.62 -3.46
N THR A 29 27.15 -7.43 -3.06
CA THR A 29 27.36 -8.83 -2.68
C THR A 29 26.87 -9.72 -3.82
N PRO A 30 27.66 -10.71 -4.28
CA PRO A 30 27.17 -11.72 -5.22
C PRO A 30 26.18 -12.65 -4.49
N LEU A 31 24.93 -12.19 -4.39
CA LEU A 31 23.85 -12.94 -3.78
C LEU A 31 23.12 -13.73 -4.86
N GLU A 32 23.29 -15.05 -4.85
CA GLU A 32 22.40 -15.99 -5.55
C GLU A 32 21.03 -16.12 -4.84
N ASP A 33 20.94 -15.62 -3.60
CA ASP A 33 19.79 -15.85 -2.74
C ASP A 33 18.61 -14.93 -3.10
N SER A 34 17.62 -15.54 -3.78
CA SER A 34 16.37 -14.89 -4.15
C SER A 34 15.54 -14.43 -2.94
N PHE A 35 15.78 -14.98 -1.74
CA PHE A 35 14.98 -14.68 -0.56
C PHE A 35 15.27 -13.27 -0.02
N ILE A 36 16.54 -12.94 0.24
CA ILE A 36 16.95 -11.62 0.74
C ILE A 36 16.51 -10.52 -0.23
N LEU A 37 16.66 -10.76 -1.54
CA LEU A 37 16.22 -9.83 -2.58
C LEU A 37 14.69 -9.61 -2.56
N LYS A 38 13.90 -10.67 -2.33
CA LYS A 38 12.44 -10.56 -2.20
C LYS A 38 12.05 -9.77 -0.96
N GLN A 39 12.65 -10.07 0.19
CA GLN A 39 12.40 -9.33 1.42
C GLN A 39 12.73 -7.85 1.27
N LEU A 40 13.92 -7.52 0.76
CA LEU A 40 14.34 -6.14 0.56
C LEU A 40 13.38 -5.39 -0.38
N ARG A 41 12.97 -6.02 -1.49
CA ARG A 41 11.97 -5.43 -2.40
C ARG A 41 10.65 -5.17 -1.69
N PHE A 42 10.17 -6.10 -0.86
CA PHE A 42 8.91 -5.94 -0.14
C PHE A 42 8.99 -4.82 0.92
N VAL A 43 10.10 -4.74 1.66
CA VAL A 43 10.31 -3.68 2.65
C VAL A 43 10.38 -2.30 1.97
N ILE A 44 11.12 -2.17 0.86
CA ILE A 44 11.18 -0.93 0.08
C ILE A 44 9.78 -0.53 -0.43
N LEU A 45 9.02 -1.49 -0.96
CA LEU A 45 7.65 -1.26 -1.41
C LEU A 45 6.77 -0.74 -0.27
N THR A 46 6.84 -1.39 0.90
CA THR A 46 6.02 -1.03 2.06
C THR A 46 6.40 0.34 2.61
N TYR A 47 7.70 0.61 2.74
CA TYR A 47 8.21 1.93 3.14
C TYR A 47 7.72 3.03 2.20
N THR A 48 7.91 2.83 0.89
CA THR A 48 7.50 3.81 -0.13
C THR A 48 6.00 4.07 -0.07
N ALA A 49 5.19 3.02 0.03
CA ALA A 49 3.74 3.16 0.14
C ALA A 49 3.31 3.94 1.39
N HIS A 50 3.98 3.75 2.53
CA HIS A 50 3.69 4.51 3.75
C HIS A 50 4.07 5.99 3.61
N VAL A 51 5.25 6.29 3.07
CA VAL A 51 5.70 7.68 2.86
C VAL A 51 4.77 8.42 1.88
N GLU A 52 4.45 7.80 0.75
CA GLU A 52 3.51 8.35 -0.23
C GLU A 52 2.13 8.60 0.40
N ALA A 53 1.61 7.62 1.14
CA ALA A 53 0.31 7.72 1.78
C ALA A 53 0.27 8.86 2.80
N THR A 54 1.30 9.05 3.62
CA THR A 54 1.36 10.17 4.57
C THR A 54 1.32 11.51 3.84
N GLY A 55 2.08 11.65 2.74
CA GLY A 55 2.04 12.86 1.90
C GLY A 55 0.65 13.13 1.32
N TYR A 56 0.02 12.13 0.72
CA TYR A 56 -1.32 12.28 0.13
C TYR A 56 -2.43 12.47 1.17
N LEU A 57 -2.38 11.77 2.29
CA LEU A 57 -3.37 11.90 3.36
C LEU A 57 -3.31 13.27 4.06
N HIS A 58 -2.14 13.91 4.04
CA HIS A 58 -1.95 15.29 4.49
C HIS A 58 -2.41 16.30 3.44
N TYR A 59 -2.03 16.12 2.17
CA TYR A 59 -2.38 17.04 1.09
C TYR A 59 -3.90 17.06 0.79
N TYR A 60 -4.55 15.90 0.84
CA TYR A 60 -5.99 15.77 0.64
C TYR A 60 -6.74 15.84 1.97
N ASP A 61 -6.61 16.93 2.70
CA ASP A 61 -7.30 17.14 3.97
C ASP A 61 -8.76 17.62 3.81
N LEU A 62 -9.15 18.07 2.60
CA LEU A 62 -10.47 18.59 2.33
C LEU A 62 -11.53 17.47 2.33
N ASN A 63 -12.72 17.81 2.81
CA ASN A 63 -13.85 16.90 2.95
C ASN A 63 -14.68 16.73 1.66
N THR A 64 -14.09 16.91 0.48
CA THR A 64 -14.80 16.62 -0.77
C THR A 64 -14.91 15.11 -0.99
N THR A 65 -16.00 14.66 -1.62
CA THR A 65 -16.24 13.23 -1.85
C THR A 65 -15.10 12.57 -2.64
N SER A 66 -14.54 13.25 -3.63
CA SER A 66 -13.41 12.73 -4.43
C SER A 66 -12.16 12.47 -3.59
N GLN A 67 -11.82 13.41 -2.70
CA GLN A 67 -10.71 13.27 -1.78
C GLN A 67 -10.96 12.18 -0.75
N GLN A 68 -12.17 12.09 -0.20
CA GLN A 68 -12.53 11.01 0.74
C GLN A 68 -12.39 9.62 0.12
N LEU A 69 -12.86 9.45 -1.13
CA LEU A 69 -12.71 8.19 -1.87
C LEU A 69 -11.23 7.88 -2.13
N LEU A 70 -10.43 8.87 -2.55
CA LEU A 70 -8.99 8.70 -2.76
C LEU A 70 -8.25 8.31 -1.47
N ARG A 71 -8.55 8.96 -0.35
CA ARG A 71 -7.95 8.62 0.94
C ARG A 71 -8.36 7.21 1.39
N SER A 72 -9.60 6.81 1.12
CA SER A 72 -10.11 5.49 1.46
C SER A 72 -9.37 4.40 0.70
N ILE A 73 -9.09 4.59 -0.58
CA ILE A 73 -8.35 3.62 -1.40
C ILE A 73 -6.86 3.57 -1.04
N ILE A 74 -6.26 4.70 -0.66
CA ILE A 74 -4.89 4.75 -0.14
C ILE A 74 -4.79 3.98 1.17
N ARG A 75 -5.71 4.22 2.11
CA ARG A 75 -5.78 3.48 3.38
C ARG A 75 -5.99 1.99 3.17
N LEU A 76 -6.83 1.60 2.21
CA LEU A 76 -7.03 0.20 1.86
C LEU A 76 -5.73 -0.43 1.35
N ASN A 77 -4.96 0.25 0.49
CA ASN A 77 -3.68 -0.26 0.04
C ASN A 77 -2.71 -0.51 1.21
N LEU A 78 -2.60 0.43 2.16
CA LEU A 78 -1.77 0.23 3.36
C LEU A 78 -2.25 -0.97 4.19
N TYR A 79 -3.57 -1.09 4.36
CA TYR A 79 -4.15 -2.21 5.06
C TYR A 79 -3.84 -3.55 4.38
N LEU A 80 -3.98 -3.64 3.06
CA LEU A 80 -3.66 -4.86 2.30
C LEU A 80 -2.17 -5.22 2.39
N LEU A 81 -1.27 -4.24 2.44
CA LEU A 81 0.15 -4.47 2.69
C LEU A 81 0.38 -5.09 4.08
N SER A 82 -0.37 -4.65 5.10
CA SER A 82 -0.28 -5.22 6.46
C SER A 82 -0.73 -6.68 6.57
N LEU A 83 -1.38 -7.22 5.54
CA LEU A 83 -1.77 -8.63 5.45
C LEU A 83 -0.64 -9.52 4.90
N HIS A 84 0.60 -9.04 4.89
CA HIS A 84 1.78 -9.80 4.53
C HIS A 84 2.77 -9.80 5.69
N ASP A 85 3.61 -10.84 5.76
CA ASP A 85 4.73 -10.88 6.69
C ASP A 85 5.91 -10.03 6.20
N SER A 86 6.99 -10.00 6.98
CA SER A 86 8.23 -9.28 6.64
C SER A 86 8.87 -9.70 5.32
N SER A 87 8.52 -10.87 4.78
CA SER A 87 9.00 -11.39 3.50
C SER A 87 8.09 -11.06 2.32
N GLY A 88 6.94 -10.44 2.58
CA GLY A 88 5.91 -10.20 1.59
C GLY A 88 5.04 -11.43 1.32
N ALA A 89 5.13 -12.47 2.14
CA ALA A 89 4.25 -13.63 2.03
C ALA A 89 2.91 -13.31 2.71
N PRO A 90 1.77 -13.68 2.11
CA PRO A 90 0.45 -13.46 2.69
C PRO A 90 0.27 -14.08 4.09
N LEU A 91 -0.23 -13.29 5.04
CA LEU A 91 -0.75 -13.74 6.33
C LEU A 91 -2.21 -14.17 6.12
N ILE A 92 -2.41 -15.42 5.69
CA ILE A 92 -3.68 -15.91 5.13
C ILE A 92 -4.72 -16.25 6.18
N VAL A 93 -4.28 -16.67 7.38
CA VAL A 93 -5.16 -17.33 8.36
C VAL A 93 -6.19 -16.35 8.92
N GLY A 94 -7.48 -16.58 8.62
CA GLY A 94 -8.62 -15.87 9.21
C GLY A 94 -9.02 -14.56 8.51
N HIS A 95 -8.45 -14.26 7.34
CA HIS A 95 -8.68 -13.01 6.64
C HIS A 95 -9.66 -13.10 5.44
N GLU A 96 -10.31 -14.23 5.18
CA GLU A 96 -11.18 -14.41 4.00
C GLU A 96 -12.34 -13.42 3.98
N ASN A 97 -12.99 -13.23 5.12
CA ASN A 97 -14.08 -12.27 5.27
C ASN A 97 -13.60 -10.83 5.05
N THR A 98 -12.37 -10.54 5.46
CA THR A 98 -11.74 -9.24 5.30
C THR A 98 -11.42 -8.95 3.84
N LEU A 99 -10.88 -9.93 3.10
CA LEU A 99 -10.59 -9.79 1.67
C LEU A 99 -11.88 -9.58 0.87
N SER A 100 -12.92 -10.37 1.14
CA SER A 100 -14.23 -10.21 0.50
C SER A 100 -14.84 -8.82 0.74
N ARG A 101 -14.78 -8.32 1.98
CA ARG A 101 -15.21 -6.94 2.31
C ARG A 101 -14.37 -5.89 1.60
N SER A 102 -13.05 -6.07 1.58
CA SER A 102 -12.12 -5.16 0.90
C SER A 102 -12.42 -5.06 -0.59
N HIS A 103 -12.69 -6.19 -1.24
CA HIS A 103 -13.09 -6.26 -2.64
C HIS A 103 -14.44 -5.56 -2.89
N ALA A 104 -15.42 -5.78 -2.01
CA ALA A 104 -16.72 -5.12 -2.10
C ALA A 104 -16.60 -3.58 -1.95
N PHE A 105 -15.84 -3.11 -0.96
CA PHE A 105 -15.60 -1.67 -0.76
C PHE A 105 -14.87 -1.05 -1.94
N LEU A 106 -13.83 -1.71 -2.44
CA LEU A 106 -13.09 -1.25 -3.61
C LEU A 106 -14.04 -1.05 -4.80
N LYS A 107 -14.91 -2.03 -5.09
CA LYS A 107 -15.90 -1.93 -6.18
C LYS A 107 -16.89 -0.77 -5.95
N ILE A 108 -17.40 -0.61 -4.73
CA ILE A 108 -18.32 0.49 -4.39
C ILE A 108 -17.63 1.84 -4.61
N TRP A 109 -16.42 2.03 -4.09
CA TRP A 109 -15.68 3.29 -4.22
C TRP A 109 -15.32 3.60 -5.67
N GLY A 110 -14.91 2.60 -6.46
CA GLY A 110 -14.67 2.78 -7.90
C GLY A 110 -15.92 3.27 -8.63
N ASN A 111 -17.07 2.64 -8.37
CA ASN A 111 -18.34 3.04 -8.97
C ASN A 111 -18.77 4.45 -8.55
N LEU A 112 -18.54 4.83 -7.30
CA LEU A 112 -18.83 6.18 -6.81
C LEU A 112 -17.91 7.21 -7.46
N PHE A 113 -16.61 6.91 -7.55
CA PHE A 113 -15.63 7.82 -8.12
C PHE A 113 -15.89 8.07 -9.61
N GLN A 114 -16.26 7.05 -10.38
CA GLN A 114 -16.61 7.17 -11.80
C GLN A 114 -17.83 8.07 -12.06
N LYS A 115 -18.70 8.26 -11.07
CA LYS A 115 -19.87 9.15 -11.18
C LYS A 115 -19.54 10.62 -10.90
N LEU A 116 -18.36 10.92 -10.38
CA LEU A 116 -17.95 12.29 -10.12
C LEU A 116 -17.55 12.97 -11.43
N THR A 117 -18.14 14.14 -11.70
CA THR A 117 -17.78 14.98 -12.84
C THR A 117 -16.70 15.99 -12.46
N ASP A 118 -16.03 16.56 -13.46
CA ASP A 118 -15.13 17.72 -13.31
C ASP A 118 -13.92 17.52 -12.38
N LEU A 119 -13.42 16.28 -12.31
CA LEU A 119 -12.20 15.99 -11.54
C LEU A 119 -10.93 16.44 -12.27
N PRO A 120 -9.96 17.02 -11.55
CA PRO A 120 -8.62 17.25 -12.11
C PRO A 120 -8.01 15.94 -12.61
N PHE A 121 -7.36 15.98 -13.78
CA PHE A 121 -6.75 14.80 -14.40
C PHE A 121 -5.81 14.04 -13.45
N GLY A 122 -4.99 14.77 -12.70
CA GLY A 122 -4.06 14.17 -11.73
C GLY A 122 -4.76 13.35 -10.64
N MET A 123 -5.92 13.80 -10.16
CA MET A 123 -6.69 13.05 -9.15
C MET A 123 -7.28 11.77 -9.72
N LYS A 124 -7.78 11.82 -10.96
CA LYS A 124 -8.29 10.63 -11.65
C LYS A 124 -7.19 9.59 -11.86
N PHE A 125 -6.05 10.01 -12.39
CA PHE A 125 -4.90 9.14 -12.59
C PHE A 125 -4.42 8.51 -11.27
N LEU A 126 -4.32 9.32 -10.21
CA LEU A 126 -3.89 8.85 -8.90
C LEU A 126 -4.87 7.84 -8.31
N PHE A 127 -6.18 8.10 -8.40
CA PHE A 127 -7.21 7.16 -7.96
C PHE A 127 -7.15 5.85 -8.73
N ASP A 128 -7.08 5.90 -10.07
CA ASP A 128 -7.03 4.71 -10.93
C ASP A 128 -5.79 3.84 -10.62
N SER A 129 -4.65 4.47 -10.36
CA SER A 129 -3.41 3.78 -9.96
C SER A 129 -3.57 3.05 -8.62
N HIS A 130 -4.10 3.73 -7.58
CA HIS A 130 -4.36 3.10 -6.28
C HIS A 130 -5.46 2.03 -6.36
N TYR A 131 -6.45 2.21 -7.23
CA TYR A 131 -7.49 1.23 -7.47
C TYR A 131 -6.94 -0.07 -8.05
N LEU A 132 -6.16 0.04 -9.12
CA LEU A 132 -5.54 -1.10 -9.77
C LEU A 132 -4.58 -1.82 -8.82
N ARG A 133 -3.80 -1.07 -8.02
CA ARG A 133 -2.91 -1.64 -7.00
C ARG A 133 -3.67 -2.45 -5.95
N ALA A 134 -4.77 -1.90 -5.42
CA ALA A 134 -5.59 -2.59 -4.42
C ALA A 134 -6.23 -3.86 -5.00
N GLN A 135 -6.77 -3.76 -6.23
CA GLN A 135 -7.38 -4.89 -6.93
C GLN A 135 -6.38 -6.04 -7.12
N ASN A 136 -5.19 -5.74 -7.64
CA ASN A 136 -4.15 -6.74 -7.87
C ASN A 136 -3.68 -7.39 -6.56
N THR A 137 -3.57 -6.60 -5.49
CA THR A 137 -3.15 -7.10 -4.17
C THR A 137 -4.20 -8.04 -3.57
N ILE A 138 -5.49 -7.68 -3.67
CA ILE A 138 -6.59 -8.54 -3.23
C ILE A 138 -6.58 -9.88 -4.00
N LEU A 139 -6.48 -9.83 -5.33
CA LEU A 139 -6.42 -11.05 -6.16
C LEU A 139 -5.23 -11.95 -5.80
N TYR A 140 -4.07 -11.35 -5.51
CA TYR A 140 -2.90 -12.08 -5.05
C TYR A 140 -3.13 -12.78 -3.70
N LEU A 141 -3.72 -12.06 -2.73
CA LEU A 141 -4.06 -12.58 -1.40
C LEU A 141 -5.10 -13.70 -1.48
N GLU A 142 -6.18 -13.51 -2.26
CA GLU A 142 -7.23 -14.50 -2.47
C GLU A 142 -6.70 -15.80 -3.09
N LYS A 143 -5.86 -15.69 -4.13
CA LYS A 143 -5.23 -16.86 -4.76
C LYS A 143 -4.36 -17.64 -3.78
N SER A 144 -3.76 -16.95 -2.82
CA SER A 144 -2.90 -17.57 -1.81
C SER A 144 -3.75 -18.31 -0.76
N VAL A 145 -4.91 -17.76 -0.36
CA VAL A 145 -5.90 -18.45 0.48
C VAL A 145 -6.37 -19.76 -0.16
N SER A 146 -6.70 -19.76 -1.45
CA SER A 146 -7.21 -20.96 -2.13
C SER A 146 -6.19 -22.11 -2.24
N LYS A 147 -4.88 -21.83 -2.12
CA LYS A 147 -3.82 -22.83 -2.16
C LYS A 147 -3.49 -23.45 -0.80
N SER A 148 -3.98 -22.86 0.29
CA SER A 148 -3.74 -23.32 1.66
C SER A 148 -4.85 -24.24 2.20
N ARG A 149 -5.86 -24.57 1.39
CA ARG A 149 -6.90 -25.57 1.66
C ARG A 149 -6.64 -26.83 0.83
#